data_AF-A0A959IBD3-F1
#
_entry.id   AF-A0A959IBD3-F1
#
_cell.length_a   1.000
_cell.length_b   1.000
_cell.length_c   1.000
_cell.angle_alpha   90.00
_cell.angle_beta   90.00
_cell.angle_gamma   90.00
#
_symmetry.space_group_name_H-M   'P 1'
#
loop_
_entity.id
_entity.type
_entity.pdbx_description
1 polymer ?
#
loop_
_entity_poly.entity_id
_entity_poly.type
_entity_poly.pdbx_seq_one_letter_code
_entity_poly.pdbx_strand_id
1 'polypeptide(L)'
;MKKSTYRLFFVILTASWLCGCSVKSDDPGIVVDIPKTFYVDLFEQLDTLQRKLIFKASSIEAQDCKNYLISHTYHRQNGTLFLSLNEILPPDECQPGEGAATADIEVGYLVEGMYGLEVNLKNTVHNIGTLTVNDEYFEIQLDSYDGIELVHSRLLRIPDHTVWGYVGYAQPGFAGPAMEFLHDLELIAESRPYDPGYYGYFTINVADEIVYSQSTGHPYTNKFMYQFDGNEQDLIDLIGQYRNQYPDGIDFYLVDDQGIVY
;
A
#
# COMPACT_ATOMS: atom_id res chain seq x y z
N MET A 1 -84.46 -47.59 1.96
CA MET A 1 -83.02 -47.90 1.97
C MET A 1 -82.50 -47.89 0.53
N LYS A 2 -81.40 -47.17 0.28
CA LYS A 2 -80.56 -47.10 -0.96
C LYS A 2 -81.26 -46.52 -2.21
N LYS A 3 -81.04 -45.28 -2.70
CA LYS A 3 -79.81 -44.53 -3.13
C LYS A 3 -78.86 -45.43 -3.95
N SER A 4 -78.39 -45.12 -5.15
CA SER A 4 -78.33 -43.89 -5.95
C SER A 4 -77.95 -44.30 -7.38
N THR A 5 -78.48 -43.58 -8.35
CA THR A 5 -78.10 -43.56 -9.77
C THR A 5 -76.73 -42.90 -10.00
N TYR A 6 -76.23 -43.07 -11.23
CA TYR A 6 -75.13 -42.38 -11.93
C TYR A 6 -73.69 -42.89 -11.73
N ARG A 7 -73.10 -43.40 -12.83
CA ARG A 7 -71.86 -42.88 -13.46
C ARG A 7 -71.45 -43.74 -14.67
N LEU A 8 -72.13 -43.51 -15.78
CA LEU A 8 -71.65 -43.82 -17.13
C LEU A 8 -71.34 -42.47 -17.78
N PHE A 9 -70.13 -41.92 -17.57
CA PHE A 9 -69.58 -40.76 -18.29
C PHE A 9 -68.13 -40.57 -17.79
N PHE A 10 -67.21 -41.43 -18.24
CA PHE A 10 -65.76 -41.21 -18.10
C PHE A 10 -65.27 -40.58 -19.40
N VAL A 11 -65.67 -39.33 -19.58
CA VAL A 11 -65.21 -38.44 -20.66
C VAL A 11 -63.93 -37.77 -20.19
N ILE A 12 -62.85 -38.02 -20.92
CA ILE A 12 -61.96 -36.99 -21.48
C ILE A 12 -61.72 -35.81 -20.50
N LEU A 13 -60.86 -36.00 -19.49
CA LEU A 13 -60.37 -34.89 -18.69
C LEU A 13 -59.01 -35.17 -18.02
N THR A 14 -58.05 -35.74 -18.75
CA THR A 14 -56.68 -35.95 -18.26
C THR A 14 -55.64 -35.81 -19.38
N ALA A 15 -55.71 -34.72 -20.15
CA ALA A 15 -54.75 -34.46 -21.24
C ALA A 15 -54.41 -32.97 -21.41
N SER A 16 -54.30 -32.25 -20.31
CA SER A 16 -53.77 -30.88 -20.27
C SER A 16 -53.23 -30.66 -18.86
N TRP A 17 -52.14 -29.90 -18.74
CA TRP A 17 -51.31 -29.66 -17.53
C TRP A 17 -49.92 -30.32 -17.50
N LEU A 18 -49.26 -30.41 -18.66
CA LEU A 18 -47.79 -30.39 -18.71
C LEU A 18 -47.31 -29.47 -19.85
N CYS A 19 -47.72 -28.20 -19.81
CA CYS A 19 -46.92 -27.13 -20.41
C CYS A 19 -46.06 -26.56 -19.27
N GLY A 20 -44.92 -27.20 -19.02
CA GLY A 20 -43.85 -26.58 -18.26
C GLY A 20 -43.26 -25.46 -19.12
N CYS A 21 -43.56 -24.21 -18.79
CA CYS A 21 -42.73 -23.10 -19.25
C CYS A 21 -41.35 -23.28 -18.63
N SER A 22 -40.36 -23.69 -19.43
CA SER A 22 -38.97 -23.50 -19.04
C SER A 22 -38.71 -22.00 -19.06
N VAL A 23 -38.74 -21.38 -17.88
CA VAL A 23 -38.15 -20.05 -17.71
C VAL A 23 -36.65 -20.25 -17.93
N LYS A 24 -36.19 -19.96 -19.15
CA LYS A 24 -34.78 -19.72 -19.40
C LYS A 24 -34.47 -18.39 -18.75
N SER A 25 -34.02 -18.40 -17.50
CA SER A 25 -33.39 -17.23 -16.88
C SER A 25 -31.94 -17.16 -17.36
N ASP A 26 -31.76 -16.85 -18.63
CA ASP A 26 -30.51 -16.27 -19.11
C ASP A 26 -30.71 -14.76 -19.06
N ASP A 27 -30.85 -14.20 -17.85
CA ASP A 27 -30.59 -12.78 -17.66
C ASP A 27 -29.08 -12.71 -17.41
N PRO A 28 -28.26 -12.27 -18.40
CA PRO A 28 -26.85 -12.09 -18.15
C PRO A 28 -26.74 -11.06 -17.04
N GLY A 29 -26.34 -11.52 -15.85
CA GLY A 29 -26.22 -10.68 -14.67
C GLY A 29 -25.51 -9.39 -15.05
N ILE A 30 -26.21 -8.26 -14.88
CA ILE A 30 -25.64 -6.95 -15.16
C ILE A 30 -24.42 -6.82 -14.25
N VAL A 31 -23.22 -6.92 -14.84
CA VAL A 31 -21.97 -6.59 -14.15
C VAL A 31 -22.01 -5.08 -13.95
N VAL A 32 -22.39 -4.65 -12.75
CA VAL A 32 -22.37 -3.25 -12.36
C VAL A 32 -20.92 -2.88 -12.07
N ASP A 33 -20.30 -2.13 -12.97
CA ASP A 33 -18.96 -1.58 -12.73
C ASP A 33 -19.07 -0.43 -11.73
N ILE A 34 -18.43 -0.58 -10.57
CA ILE A 34 -18.42 0.43 -9.52
C ILE A 34 -17.21 1.34 -9.74
N PRO A 35 -17.42 2.64 -10.01
CA PRO A 35 -16.33 3.56 -10.31
C PRO A 35 -15.37 3.64 -9.13
N LYS A 36 -14.06 3.75 -9.42
CA LYS A 36 -13.04 3.88 -8.39
C LYS A 36 -13.16 5.25 -7.70
N THR A 37 -13.02 5.27 -6.39
CA THR A 37 -13.12 6.48 -5.57
C THR A 37 -11.89 6.70 -4.69
N PHE A 38 -11.15 5.63 -4.36
CA PHE A 38 -9.96 5.71 -3.52
C PHE A 38 -8.76 4.98 -4.13
N TYR A 39 -7.58 5.56 -4.00
CA TYR A 39 -6.34 4.81 -4.09
C TYR A 39 -6.05 4.15 -2.75
N VAL A 40 -5.48 2.95 -2.78
CA VAL A 40 -4.99 2.22 -1.62
C VAL A 40 -3.58 1.73 -1.90
N ASP A 41 -2.67 1.95 -0.96
CA ASP A 41 -1.28 1.52 -1.05
C ASP A 41 -0.84 0.85 0.26
N LEU A 42 0.23 0.08 0.19
CA LEU A 42 0.88 -0.54 1.33
C LEU A 42 2.06 0.30 1.79
N PHE A 43 2.25 0.42 3.09
CA PHE A 43 3.41 1.06 3.67
C PHE A 43 3.88 0.33 4.92
N GLU A 44 5.18 0.10 5.05
CA GLU A 44 5.76 -0.45 6.27
C GLU A 44 6.33 0.72 7.07
N GLN A 45 5.74 0.98 8.23
CA GLN A 45 6.33 1.90 9.20
C GLN A 45 7.45 1.17 9.93
N LEU A 46 8.66 1.69 9.76
CA LEU A 46 9.84 1.24 10.50
C LEU A 46 9.82 1.78 11.93
N ASP A 47 10.28 0.96 12.86
CA ASP A 47 10.36 1.29 14.28
C ASP A 47 11.40 0.39 14.97
N THR A 48 12.11 0.92 15.97
CA THR A 48 13.13 0.21 16.77
C THR A 48 12.63 -1.03 17.51
N LEU A 49 11.34 -1.11 17.82
CA LEU A 49 10.75 -2.24 18.53
C LEU A 49 10.15 -3.25 17.55
N GLN A 50 9.29 -2.76 16.66
CA GLN A 50 8.53 -3.61 15.77
C GLN A 50 7.96 -2.84 14.58
N ARG A 51 8.33 -3.26 13.36
CA ARG A 51 7.78 -2.73 12.11
C ARG A 51 6.29 -3.05 12.00
N LYS A 52 5.54 -2.12 11.40
CA LYS A 52 4.07 -2.19 11.31
C LYS A 52 3.60 -2.00 9.87
N LEU A 53 2.61 -2.78 9.47
CA LEU A 53 1.91 -2.57 8.22
C LEU A 53 0.87 -1.46 8.36
N ILE A 54 0.86 -0.54 7.40
CA ILE A 54 -0.12 0.53 7.23
C ILE A 54 -0.73 0.41 5.83
N PHE A 55 -2.06 0.49 5.75
CA PHE A 55 -2.73 0.73 4.47
C PHE A 55 -2.94 2.24 4.34
N LYS A 56 -2.32 2.84 3.32
CA LYS A 56 -2.47 4.25 3.00
C LYS A 56 -3.59 4.41 1.99
N ALA A 57 -4.64 5.14 2.35
CA ALA A 57 -5.75 5.43 1.45
C ALA A 57 -5.77 6.92 1.09
N SER A 58 -6.10 7.23 -0.16
CA SER A 58 -6.35 8.61 -0.59
C SER A 58 -7.54 8.69 -1.55
N SER A 59 -8.30 9.79 -1.52
CA SER A 59 -9.36 10.01 -2.49
C SER A 59 -8.78 10.31 -3.87
N ILE A 60 -9.40 9.77 -4.92
CA ILE A 60 -9.01 10.06 -6.31
C ILE A 60 -9.37 11.51 -6.64
N GLU A 61 -10.56 11.96 -6.23
CA GLU A 61 -10.99 13.35 -6.40
C GLU A 61 -10.37 14.23 -5.30
N ALA A 62 -9.92 15.42 -5.71
CA ALA A 62 -9.43 16.43 -4.80
C ALA A 62 -10.58 17.06 -4.00
N GLN A 63 -10.28 17.40 -2.75
CA GLN A 63 -11.13 18.16 -1.85
C GLN A 63 -10.67 19.61 -1.84
N ASP A 64 -11.49 20.51 -1.28
CA ASP A 64 -11.24 21.94 -1.24
C ASP A 64 -10.21 22.38 -0.18
N CYS A 65 -9.79 21.47 0.70
CA CYS A 65 -8.72 21.67 1.68
C CYS A 65 -7.69 20.53 1.61
N LYS A 66 -6.43 20.83 1.99
CA LYS A 66 -5.33 19.85 1.94
C LYS A 66 -5.38 18.76 3.02
N ASN A 67 -6.18 18.96 4.06
CA ASN A 67 -6.17 18.16 5.29
C ASN A 67 -7.50 17.45 5.55
N TYR A 68 -8.24 17.09 4.49
CA TYR A 68 -9.38 16.17 4.61
C TYR A 68 -8.92 14.78 5.04
N LEU A 69 -9.75 14.10 5.80
CA LEU A 69 -9.49 12.74 6.27
C LEU A 69 -10.51 11.75 5.72
N ILE A 70 -10.13 10.48 5.60
CA ILE A 70 -11.06 9.39 5.34
C ILE A 70 -11.30 8.67 6.66
N SER A 71 -12.53 8.70 7.15
CA SER A 71 -12.92 7.86 8.28
C SER A 71 -12.85 6.40 7.88
N HIS A 72 -12.31 5.58 8.78
CA HIS A 72 -12.11 4.17 8.51
C HIS A 72 -12.37 3.33 9.75
N THR A 73 -12.58 2.03 9.54
CA THR A 73 -12.54 1.03 10.60
C THR A 73 -11.60 -0.09 10.21
N TYR A 74 -10.91 -0.64 11.21
CA TYR A 74 -10.10 -1.83 11.07
C TYR A 74 -10.39 -2.76 12.23
N HIS A 75 -10.51 -4.05 11.92
CA HIS A 75 -10.48 -5.10 12.92
C HIS A 75 -9.96 -6.39 12.30
N ARG A 76 -9.47 -7.29 13.16
CA ARG A 76 -8.99 -8.60 12.78
C ARG A 76 -9.84 -9.66 13.47
N GLN A 77 -10.34 -10.62 12.70
CA GLN A 77 -11.12 -11.75 13.22
C GLN A 77 -10.77 -13.02 12.45
N ASN A 78 -10.47 -14.11 13.18
CA ASN A 78 -10.22 -15.45 12.62
C ASN A 78 -9.16 -15.50 11.50
N GLY A 79 -8.12 -14.66 11.57
CA GLY A 79 -7.07 -14.61 10.54
C GLY A 79 -7.40 -13.73 9.32
N THR A 80 -8.58 -13.10 9.30
CA THR A 80 -8.98 -12.14 8.28
C THR A 80 -8.82 -10.70 8.80
N LEU A 81 -8.29 -9.82 7.95
CA LEU A 81 -8.17 -8.38 8.14
C LEU A 81 -9.36 -7.71 7.45
N PHE A 82 -10.16 -6.98 8.21
CA PHE A 82 -11.32 -6.25 7.71
C PHE A 82 -11.02 -4.75 7.79
N LEU A 83 -10.89 -4.10 6.64
CA LEU A 83 -10.66 -2.68 6.50
C LEU A 83 -11.87 -2.07 5.80
N SER A 84 -12.42 -0.98 6.33
CA SER A 84 -13.51 -0.24 5.67
C SER A 84 -13.18 1.23 5.56
N LEU A 85 -13.24 1.78 4.35
CA LEU A 85 -13.22 3.20 4.06
C LEU A 85 -14.66 3.71 4.08
N ASN A 86 -14.98 4.63 4.98
CA ASN A 86 -16.36 5.00 5.27
C ASN A 86 -16.75 6.33 4.61
N GLU A 87 -16.32 7.45 5.19
CA GLU A 87 -16.72 8.80 4.76
C GLU A 87 -15.53 9.75 4.76
N ILE A 88 -15.51 10.65 3.79
CA ILE A 88 -14.58 11.77 3.75
C ILE A 88 -15.07 12.82 4.77
N LEU A 89 -14.19 13.16 5.71
CA LEU A 89 -14.45 14.09 6.80
C LEU A 89 -13.75 15.43 6.51
N PRO A 90 -14.50 16.56 6.51
CA PRO A 90 -13.89 17.88 6.46
C PRO A 90 -13.12 18.15 7.77
N PRO A 91 -12.01 18.90 7.71
CA PRO A 91 -11.30 19.33 8.90
C PRO A 91 -12.06 20.44 9.63
N ASP A 92 -11.83 20.57 10.94
CA ASP A 92 -12.34 21.71 11.73
C ASP A 92 -11.73 23.04 11.24
N GLU A 93 -10.45 23.02 10.88
CA GLU A 93 -9.72 24.13 10.29
C GLU A 93 -9.16 23.74 8.92
N CYS A 94 -9.65 24.39 7.86
CA CYS A 94 -9.21 24.17 6.49
C CYS A 94 -7.79 24.70 6.26
N GLN A 95 -6.87 23.81 5.85
CA GLN A 95 -5.59 24.22 5.29
C GLN A 95 -5.77 24.59 3.81
N PRO A 96 -5.49 25.85 3.40
CA PRO A 96 -5.82 26.31 2.06
C PRO A 96 -5.18 25.50 0.94
N GLY A 97 -5.97 25.27 -0.10
CA GLY A 97 -5.58 24.63 -1.35
C GLY A 97 -6.25 23.27 -1.54
N GLU A 98 -6.32 22.81 -2.79
CA GLU A 98 -6.91 21.52 -3.11
C GLU A 98 -5.95 20.37 -2.77
N GLY A 99 -6.50 19.26 -2.27
CA GLY A 99 -5.74 18.06 -1.91
C GLY A 99 -6.64 16.84 -1.72
N ALA A 100 -6.06 15.64 -1.77
CA ALA A 100 -6.81 14.42 -1.52
C ALA A 100 -7.20 14.29 -0.04
N ALA A 101 -8.35 13.69 0.25
CA ALA A 101 -8.64 13.15 1.57
C ALA A 101 -7.72 11.95 1.83
N THR A 102 -7.20 11.79 3.04
CA THR A 102 -6.24 10.71 3.34
C THR A 102 -6.61 9.91 4.59
N ALA A 103 -6.14 8.67 4.66
CA ALA A 103 -6.15 7.87 5.88
C ALA A 103 -4.97 6.91 5.93
N ASP A 104 -4.39 6.79 7.13
CA ASP A 104 -3.41 5.76 7.45
C ASP A 104 -4.08 4.75 8.38
N ILE A 105 -4.30 3.53 7.88
CA ILE A 105 -4.95 2.44 8.61
C ILE A 105 -3.86 1.54 9.18
N GLU A 106 -3.57 1.68 10.48
CA GLU A 106 -2.57 0.88 11.17
C GLU A 106 -3.09 -0.55 11.41
N VAL A 107 -2.57 -1.50 10.64
CA VAL A 107 -2.84 -2.94 10.81
C VAL A 107 -1.96 -3.52 11.93
N GLY A 108 -0.78 -2.92 12.12
CA GLY A 108 0.20 -3.29 13.13
C GLY A 108 1.15 -4.38 12.63
N TYR A 109 1.76 -5.10 13.58
CA TYR A 109 2.64 -6.20 13.27
C TYR A 109 1.87 -7.44 12.81
N LEU A 110 2.38 -8.08 11.75
CA LEU A 110 1.90 -9.34 11.24
C LEU A 110 3.07 -10.35 11.25
N VAL A 111 2.75 -11.57 11.65
CA VAL A 111 3.68 -12.70 11.51
C VAL A 111 3.60 -13.18 10.06
N GLU A 112 4.67 -13.80 9.57
CA GLU A 112 4.65 -14.44 8.26
C GLU A 112 3.48 -15.41 8.10
N GLY A 113 2.85 -15.37 6.93
CA GLY A 113 1.70 -16.20 6.62
C GLY A 113 0.75 -15.55 5.62
N MET A 114 -0.36 -16.24 5.39
CA MET A 114 -1.44 -15.78 4.52
C MET A 114 -2.64 -15.40 5.37
N TYR A 115 -3.17 -14.22 5.10
CA TYR A 115 -4.31 -13.63 5.78
C TYR A 115 -5.45 -13.47 4.79
N GLY A 116 -6.68 -13.72 5.25
CA GLY A 116 -7.84 -13.19 4.52
C GLY A 116 -7.79 -11.67 4.56
N LEU A 117 -8.17 -11.02 3.48
CA LEU A 117 -8.24 -9.57 3.39
C LEU A 117 -9.60 -9.16 2.82
N GLU A 118 -10.24 -8.20 3.48
CA GLU A 118 -11.45 -7.57 2.99
C GLU A 118 -11.27 -6.05 3.06
N VAL A 119 -11.30 -5.38 1.89
CA VAL A 119 -11.20 -3.93 1.74
C VAL A 119 -12.54 -3.39 1.26
N ASN A 120 -13.27 -2.77 2.17
CA ASN A 120 -14.65 -2.36 1.97
C ASN A 120 -14.79 -0.87 1.73
N LEU A 121 -15.83 -0.51 0.96
CA LEU A 121 -16.37 0.84 0.98
C LEU A 121 -17.72 0.80 1.70
N LYS A 122 -17.74 1.40 2.89
CA LYS A 122 -18.87 1.33 3.82
C LYS A 122 -19.30 -0.14 4.03
N ASN A 123 -20.60 -0.40 3.94
CA ASN A 123 -21.19 -1.74 4.09
C ASN A 123 -21.76 -2.28 2.76
N THR A 124 -21.35 -1.71 1.62
CA THR A 124 -22.00 -1.97 0.32
C THR A 124 -21.07 -2.63 -0.68
N VAL A 125 -19.81 -2.21 -0.71
CA VAL A 125 -18.81 -2.73 -1.65
C VAL A 125 -17.78 -3.52 -0.86
N HIS A 126 -17.57 -4.77 -1.26
CA HIS A 126 -16.69 -5.70 -0.58
C HIS A 126 -15.65 -6.24 -1.56
N ASN A 127 -14.38 -5.87 -1.36
CA ASN A 127 -13.27 -6.41 -2.12
C ASN A 127 -12.58 -7.47 -1.27
N ILE A 128 -12.83 -8.73 -1.59
CA ILE A 128 -12.33 -9.89 -0.85
C ILE A 128 -11.06 -10.42 -1.52
N GLY A 129 -10.12 -10.91 -0.72
CA GLY A 129 -8.91 -11.53 -1.22
C GLY A 129 -7.98 -11.97 -0.10
N THR A 130 -6.68 -11.86 -0.36
CA THR A 130 -5.62 -12.28 0.55
C THR A 130 -4.51 -11.26 0.68
N LEU A 131 -3.91 -11.20 1.86
CA LEU A 131 -2.63 -10.56 2.11
C LEU A 131 -1.60 -11.66 2.43
N THR A 132 -0.53 -11.72 1.64
CA THR A 132 0.65 -12.54 1.93
C THR A 132 1.68 -11.69 2.66
N VAL A 133 2.22 -12.23 3.75
CA VAL A 133 3.28 -11.61 4.55
C VAL A 133 4.44 -12.58 4.62
N ASN A 134 5.63 -12.13 4.24
CA ASN A 134 6.88 -12.83 4.52
C ASN A 134 7.98 -11.83 4.94
N ASP A 135 9.21 -12.33 5.07
CA ASP A 135 10.40 -11.55 5.40
C ASP A 135 10.79 -10.56 4.30
N GLU A 136 10.48 -10.85 3.04
CA GLU A 136 10.86 -10.03 1.88
C GLU A 136 9.81 -9.00 1.45
N TYR A 137 8.51 -9.27 1.64
CA TYR A 137 7.43 -8.45 1.09
C TYR A 137 6.07 -8.63 1.78
N PHE A 138 5.19 -7.67 1.50
CA PHE A 138 3.74 -7.75 1.64
C PHE A 138 3.12 -7.77 0.25
N GLU A 139 2.11 -8.62 0.02
CA GLU A 139 1.43 -8.70 -1.28
C GLU A 139 -0.07 -8.89 -1.11
N ILE A 140 -0.84 -8.02 -1.76
CA ILE A 140 -2.29 -8.08 -1.83
C ILE A 140 -2.70 -8.73 -3.15
N GLN A 141 -3.67 -9.63 -3.05
CA GLN A 141 -4.42 -10.12 -4.19
C GLN A 141 -5.91 -10.07 -3.87
N LEU A 142 -6.67 -9.25 -4.61
CA LEU A 142 -8.12 -9.13 -4.47
C LEU A 142 -8.83 -9.75 -5.67
N ASP A 143 -10.02 -10.30 -5.42
CA ASP A 143 -10.91 -10.86 -6.44
C ASP A 143 -11.59 -9.75 -7.26
N SER A 144 -11.84 -8.60 -6.64
CA SER A 144 -12.36 -7.38 -7.26
C SER A 144 -11.66 -6.16 -6.70
N TYR A 145 -11.78 -5.04 -7.42
CA TYR A 145 -11.22 -3.74 -7.04
C TYR A 145 -12.31 -2.67 -7.02
N ASP A 146 -13.57 -3.06 -6.86
CA ASP A 146 -14.72 -2.17 -6.94
C ASP A 146 -14.56 -0.99 -5.98
N GLY A 147 -14.63 0.22 -6.54
CA GLY A 147 -14.44 1.45 -5.77
C GLY A 147 -13.02 1.77 -5.30
N ILE A 148 -12.03 0.89 -5.48
CA ILE A 148 -10.64 1.13 -5.10
C ILE A 148 -9.66 0.90 -6.25
N GLU A 149 -8.50 1.54 -6.20
CA GLU A 149 -7.38 1.25 -7.07
C GLU A 149 -6.14 0.99 -6.20
N LEU A 150 -5.52 -0.18 -6.35
CA LEU A 150 -4.25 -0.43 -5.68
C LEU A 150 -3.13 0.28 -6.43
N VAL A 151 -2.42 1.17 -5.73
CA VAL A 151 -1.24 1.84 -6.29
C VAL A 151 -0.13 0.82 -6.52
N HIS A 152 0.14 0.00 -5.50
CA HIS A 152 1.02 -1.15 -5.59
C HIS A 152 0.35 -2.37 -4.96
N SER A 153 0.36 -3.50 -5.67
CA SER A 153 -0.10 -4.77 -5.11
C SER A 153 0.95 -5.43 -4.22
N ARG A 154 2.23 -5.05 -4.36
CA ARG A 154 3.35 -5.58 -3.59
C ARG A 154 4.21 -4.45 -3.03
N LEU A 155 4.57 -4.59 -1.75
CA LEU A 155 5.52 -3.76 -1.02
C LEU A 155 6.69 -4.65 -0.60
N LEU A 156 7.88 -4.38 -1.14
CA LEU A 156 9.13 -4.99 -0.67
C LEU A 156 9.48 -4.42 0.69
N ARG A 157 10.01 -5.27 1.57
CA ARG A 157 10.49 -4.88 2.89
C ARG A 157 11.93 -4.42 2.78
N ILE A 158 12.26 -3.40 3.55
CA ILE A 158 13.66 -2.98 3.69
C ILE A 158 14.38 -4.07 4.48
N PRO A 159 15.45 -4.69 3.95
CA PRO A 159 16.15 -5.75 4.68
C PRO A 159 16.75 -5.23 5.99
N ASP A 160 16.86 -6.11 6.98
CA ASP A 160 17.55 -5.79 8.23
C ASP A 160 19.00 -5.36 7.96
N HIS A 161 19.53 -4.49 8.81
CA HIS A 161 20.87 -3.94 8.68
C HIS A 161 21.08 -3.18 7.37
N THR A 162 20.08 -2.42 6.93
CA THR A 162 20.18 -1.61 5.71
C THR A 162 20.20 -0.14 6.07
N VAL A 163 21.11 0.60 5.45
CA VAL A 163 21.08 2.07 5.42
C VAL A 163 20.84 2.54 3.99
N TRP A 164 19.97 3.53 3.83
CA TRP A 164 19.72 4.16 2.53
C TRP A 164 19.59 5.66 2.67
N GLY A 165 19.66 6.34 1.55
CA GLY A 165 19.63 7.78 1.59
C GLY A 165 20.07 8.46 0.32
N TYR A 166 20.49 9.70 0.49
CA TYR A 166 21.17 10.47 -0.54
C TYR A 166 22.12 11.50 0.06
N VAL A 167 23.13 11.87 -0.74
CA VAL A 167 23.90 13.11 -0.58
C VAL A 167 23.40 14.09 -1.63
N GLY A 168 22.93 15.25 -1.20
CA GLY A 168 22.42 16.32 -2.05
C GLY A 168 23.37 17.51 -2.09
N TYR A 169 23.43 18.20 -3.22
CA TYR A 169 24.23 19.41 -3.35
C TYR A 169 23.67 20.36 -4.42
N ALA A 170 23.91 21.66 -4.23
CA ALA A 170 23.41 22.70 -5.13
C ALA A 170 24.37 23.03 -6.28
N GLN A 171 25.68 22.87 -6.07
CA GLN A 171 26.71 23.30 -7.03
C GLN A 171 27.52 22.11 -7.55
N PRO A 172 27.77 21.98 -8.88
CA PRO A 172 28.52 20.86 -9.45
C PRO A 172 29.92 20.65 -8.85
N GLY A 173 30.54 21.69 -8.27
CA GLY A 173 31.83 21.59 -7.61
C GLY A 173 31.86 20.64 -6.40
N PHE A 174 30.70 20.32 -5.83
CA PHE A 174 30.58 19.37 -4.72
C PHE A 174 30.34 17.92 -5.16
N ALA A 175 30.32 17.63 -6.47
CA ALA A 175 30.21 16.26 -6.97
C ALA A 175 31.38 15.37 -6.52
N GLY A 176 32.60 15.94 -6.46
CA GLY A 176 33.78 15.21 -5.96
C GLY A 176 33.62 14.79 -4.49
N PRO A 177 33.39 15.74 -3.56
CA PRO A 177 33.10 15.44 -2.16
C PRO A 177 31.93 14.47 -1.94
N ALA A 178 30.85 14.59 -2.72
CA ALA A 178 29.71 13.68 -2.61
C ALA A 178 30.10 12.24 -3.00
N MET A 179 30.91 12.06 -4.06
CA MET A 179 31.43 10.75 -4.45
C MET A 179 32.47 10.21 -3.46
N GLU A 180 33.28 11.07 -2.86
CA GLU A 180 34.24 10.70 -1.82
C GLU A 180 33.53 10.17 -0.58
N PHE A 181 32.43 10.81 -0.16
CA PHE A 181 31.60 10.31 0.93
C PHE A 181 31.06 8.90 0.64
N LEU A 182 30.55 8.65 -0.57
CA LEU A 182 30.05 7.32 -0.93
C LEU A 182 31.16 6.28 -0.92
N HIS A 183 32.35 6.66 -1.38
CA HIS A 183 33.51 5.77 -1.34
C HIS A 183 33.90 5.42 0.10
N ASP A 184 33.91 6.40 1.00
CA ASP A 184 34.21 6.18 2.42
C ASP A 184 33.10 5.37 3.11
N LEU A 185 31.84 5.57 2.73
CA LEU A 185 30.71 4.77 3.20
C LEU A 185 30.88 3.29 2.79
N GLU A 186 31.34 3.02 1.57
CA GLU A 186 31.65 1.67 1.09
C GLU A 186 32.81 0.99 1.83
N LEU A 187 33.62 1.73 2.60
CA LEU A 187 34.65 1.14 3.46
C LEU A 187 34.07 0.55 4.75
N ILE A 188 32.87 0.99 5.15
CA ILE A 188 32.19 0.57 6.39
C ILE A 188 30.85 -0.12 6.13
N ALA A 189 30.36 -0.11 4.89
CA ALA A 189 29.10 -0.69 4.47
C ALA A 189 29.28 -1.50 3.18
N GLU A 190 28.43 -2.51 2.96
CA GLU A 190 28.50 -3.40 1.80
C GLU A 190 27.46 -3.04 0.74
N SER A 191 27.89 -2.91 -0.51
CA SER A 191 26.97 -2.86 -1.65
C SER A 191 26.41 -4.25 -1.92
N ARG A 192 25.08 -4.36 -1.97
CA ARG A 192 24.38 -5.58 -2.33
C ARG A 192 23.34 -5.30 -3.40
N PRO A 193 23.06 -6.27 -4.29
CA PRO A 193 21.92 -6.16 -5.19
C PRO A 193 20.63 -6.16 -4.37
N TYR A 194 19.73 -5.25 -4.69
CA TYR A 194 18.39 -5.19 -4.13
C TYR A 194 17.38 -5.41 -5.25
N ASP A 195 16.27 -6.08 -4.94
CA ASP A 195 15.27 -6.37 -5.94
C ASP A 195 14.57 -5.07 -6.40
N PRO A 196 14.37 -4.89 -7.72
CA PRO A 196 13.55 -3.79 -8.23
C PRO A 196 12.13 -3.86 -7.70
N GLY A 197 11.60 -2.73 -7.23
CA GLY A 197 10.24 -2.64 -6.71
C GLY A 197 10.06 -1.51 -5.71
N TYR A 198 8.85 -1.43 -5.15
CA TYR A 198 8.44 -0.39 -4.20
C TYR A 198 8.73 -0.83 -2.75
N TYR A 199 9.47 -0.01 -2.01
CA TYR A 199 9.88 -0.24 -0.61
C TYR A 199 9.16 0.68 0.39
N GLY A 200 8.05 1.32 0.00
CA GLY A 200 7.33 2.27 0.87
C GLY A 200 7.90 3.68 0.79
N TYR A 201 9.21 3.80 1.00
CA TYR A 201 9.95 5.06 1.07
C TYR A 201 10.54 5.50 -0.28
N PHE A 202 10.87 4.53 -1.13
CA PHE A 202 11.44 4.72 -2.45
C PHE A 202 11.09 3.52 -3.34
N THR A 203 11.36 3.65 -4.64
CA THR A 203 11.26 2.58 -5.62
C THR A 203 12.61 2.34 -6.25
N ILE A 204 13.05 1.08 -6.33
CA ILE A 204 14.20 0.70 -7.15
C ILE A 204 13.67 0.35 -8.55
N ASN A 205 14.11 1.08 -9.57
CA ASN A 205 13.69 0.83 -10.94
C ASN A 205 14.46 -0.35 -11.56
N VAL A 206 14.09 -0.77 -12.77
CA VAL A 206 14.73 -1.90 -13.49
C VAL A 206 16.18 -1.63 -13.92
N ALA A 207 16.68 -0.41 -13.72
CA ALA A 207 18.06 -0.02 -13.96
C ALA A 207 18.86 0.11 -12.64
N ASP A 208 18.32 -0.42 -11.54
CA ASP A 208 18.86 -0.35 -10.18
C ASP A 208 19.02 1.08 -9.62
N GLU A 209 18.23 2.03 -10.14
CA GLU A 209 18.23 3.39 -9.62
C GLU A 209 17.14 3.58 -8.57
N ILE A 210 17.51 4.21 -7.45
CA ILE A 210 16.58 4.61 -6.39
C ILE A 210 15.79 5.85 -6.84
N VAL A 211 14.47 5.76 -6.77
CA VAL A 211 13.53 6.84 -7.12
C VAL A 211 12.70 7.20 -5.90
N TYR A 212 12.83 8.44 -5.43
CA TYR A 212 12.00 8.99 -4.36
C TYR A 212 10.73 9.61 -4.95
N SER A 213 9.60 9.44 -4.26
CA SER A 213 8.32 10.06 -4.66
C SER A 213 8.30 11.58 -4.42
N GLN A 214 9.14 12.07 -3.50
CA GLN A 214 9.30 13.49 -3.21
C GLN A 214 10.63 14.02 -3.72
N SER A 215 10.65 15.32 -4.06
CA SER A 215 11.89 16.03 -4.37
C SER A 215 12.83 15.98 -3.17
N THR A 216 14.10 15.69 -3.43
CA THR A 216 15.17 15.73 -2.43
C THR A 216 15.55 17.15 -2.02
N GLY A 217 15.02 18.18 -2.68
CA GLY A 217 15.35 19.59 -2.43
C GLY A 217 16.66 20.05 -3.08
N HIS A 218 17.40 19.15 -3.73
CA HIS A 218 18.68 19.45 -4.37
C HIS A 218 18.67 19.16 -5.87
N PRO A 219 19.30 20.01 -6.70
CA PRO A 219 19.40 19.78 -8.16
C PRO A 219 20.30 18.59 -8.51
N TYR A 220 21.24 18.24 -7.63
CA TYR A 220 22.11 17.08 -7.78
C TYR A 220 22.01 16.20 -6.54
N THR A 221 21.87 14.89 -6.76
CA THR A 221 21.84 13.90 -5.70
C THR A 221 22.56 12.62 -6.10
N ASN A 222 23.31 12.06 -5.16
CA ASN A 222 23.82 10.71 -5.24
C ASN A 222 23.06 9.88 -4.21
N LYS A 223 22.28 8.91 -4.70
CA LYS A 223 21.42 8.06 -3.87
C LYS A 223 22.12 6.74 -3.62
N PHE A 224 21.86 6.14 -2.47
CA PHE A 224 22.52 4.90 -2.08
C PHE A 224 21.62 4.03 -1.21
N MET A 225 21.94 2.74 -1.18
CA MET A 225 21.41 1.74 -0.28
C MET A 225 22.51 0.71 -0.06
N TYR A 226 22.91 0.50 1.19
CA TYR A 226 24.00 -0.37 1.59
C TYR A 226 23.58 -1.21 2.78
N GLN A 227 24.13 -2.41 2.87
CA GLN A 227 24.03 -3.18 4.10
C GLN A 227 25.08 -2.67 5.09
N PHE A 228 24.68 -2.44 6.32
CA PHE A 228 25.51 -1.91 7.39
C PHE A 228 25.30 -2.70 8.69
N ASP A 229 26.23 -3.61 8.97
CA ASP A 229 26.30 -4.37 10.22
C ASP A 229 27.28 -3.73 11.25
N GLY A 230 27.73 -2.50 10.97
CA GLY A 230 28.73 -1.77 11.75
C GLY A 230 28.18 -1.06 12.98
N ASN A 231 29.02 -0.23 13.61
CA ASN A 231 28.60 0.59 14.74
C ASN A 231 27.95 1.87 14.24
N GLU A 232 26.76 2.19 14.75
CA GLU A 232 26.06 3.46 14.49
C GLU A 232 26.97 4.70 14.57
N GLN A 233 27.89 4.71 15.54
CA GLN A 233 28.84 5.82 15.72
C GLN A 233 29.75 6.04 14.49
N ASP A 234 30.07 4.99 13.73
CA ASP A 234 30.90 5.10 12.53
C ASP A 234 30.17 5.90 11.43
N LEU A 235 28.84 5.74 11.30
CA LEU A 235 28.02 6.54 10.38
C LEU A 235 27.94 8.00 10.84
N ILE A 236 27.70 8.22 12.14
CA ILE A 236 27.63 9.56 12.73
C ILE A 236 28.95 10.32 12.53
N ASP A 237 30.08 9.65 12.78
CA ASP A 237 31.41 10.22 12.63
C ASP A 237 31.72 10.53 11.17
N LEU A 238 31.39 9.62 10.25
CA LEU A 238 31.56 9.82 8.80
C LEU A 238 30.74 11.02 8.30
N ILE A 239 29.44 11.06 8.60
CA ILE A 239 28.57 12.18 8.22
C ILE A 239 29.08 13.48 8.86
N GLY A 240 29.49 13.43 10.13
CA GLY A 240 30.03 14.56 10.88
C GLY A 240 31.31 15.12 10.25
N GLN A 241 32.22 14.27 9.80
CA GLN A 241 33.45 14.68 9.09
C GLN A 241 33.11 15.52 7.86
N TYR A 242 32.21 15.03 7.02
CA TYR A 242 31.85 15.69 5.77
C TYR A 242 31.01 16.96 5.98
N ARG A 243 30.05 16.95 6.92
CA ARG A 243 29.30 18.16 7.31
C ARG A 243 30.23 19.25 7.84
N ASN A 244 31.24 18.90 8.63
CA ASN A 244 32.21 19.88 9.16
C ASN A 244 33.17 20.41 8.09
N GLN A 245 33.56 19.56 7.12
CA GLN A 245 34.46 19.95 6.04
C GLN A 245 33.74 20.79 4.96
N TYR A 246 32.44 20.57 4.74
CA TYR A 246 31.63 21.19 3.69
C TYR A 246 30.27 21.71 4.21
N PRO A 247 30.25 22.64 5.18
CA PRO A 247 29.05 23.01 5.95
C PRO A 247 27.88 23.56 5.13
N ASP A 248 28.15 24.19 3.99
CA ASP A 248 27.13 24.74 3.08
C ASP A 248 27.19 24.08 1.68
N GLY A 249 27.94 22.98 1.55
CA GLY A 249 28.30 22.39 0.27
C GLY A 249 27.50 21.13 -0.09
N ILE A 250 27.21 20.33 0.93
CA ILE A 250 26.56 19.02 0.81
C ILE A 250 25.59 18.82 1.96
N ASP A 251 24.46 18.20 1.66
CA ASP A 251 23.41 17.83 2.60
C ASP A 251 23.21 16.32 2.57
N PHE A 252 22.85 15.74 3.71
CA PHE A 252 22.72 14.31 3.89
C PHE A 252 21.31 13.96 4.34
N TYR A 253 20.75 12.92 3.73
CA TYR A 253 19.63 12.18 4.26
C TYR A 253 20.06 10.72 4.32
N LEU A 254 20.19 10.16 5.53
CA LEU A 254 20.52 8.75 5.74
C LEU A 254 19.56 8.20 6.79
N VAL A 255 18.97 7.04 6.48
CA VAL A 255 18.03 6.33 7.35
C VAL A 255 18.42 4.86 7.42
N ASP A 256 18.24 4.25 8.59
CA ASP A 256 18.41 2.80 8.77
C ASP A 256 17.09 2.03 8.79
N ASP A 257 17.16 0.69 8.80
CA ASP A 257 16.01 -0.21 8.73
C ASP A 257 15.10 -0.19 9.98
N GLN A 258 15.47 0.62 10.98
CA GLN A 258 14.66 0.93 12.17
C GLN A 258 13.97 2.30 12.06
N GLY A 259 14.24 3.06 11.00
CA GLY A 259 13.70 4.39 10.75
C GLY A 259 14.44 5.51 11.46
N ILE A 260 15.65 5.26 11.99
CA ILE A 260 16.50 6.29 12.62
C ILE A 260 17.16 7.11 11.53
N VAL A 261 17.13 8.44 11.68
CA VAL A 261 17.69 9.40 10.72
C VAL A 261 18.97 10.04 11.29
N TYR A 262 20.01 10.16 10.46
CA TYR A 262 21.37 10.58 10.84
C TYR A 262 21.81 11.97 10.30
#